data_AF-A0A350UZ10-F1
#
_entry.id   AF-A0A350UZ10-F1
#
_cell.length_a   1.000
_cell.length_b   1.000
_cell.length_c   1.000
_cell.angle_alpha   90.00
_cell.angle_beta   90.00
_cell.angle_gamma   90.00
#
_symmetry.space_group_name_H-M   'P 1'
#
loop_
_entity.id
_entity.type
_entity.pdbx_description
1 polymer ?
#
loop_
_entity_poly.entity_id
_entity_poly.type
_entity_poly.pdbx_seq_one_letter_code
_entity_poly.pdbx_strand_id
1 'polypeptide(L)'
;TESTTDPVSLLVSDTGKTTFDAAYLAALEPALTNRTSEAFSLYILNDIRKKFIENWQESGSDSKFPNALFTFQKRMLDEGYFELYNYYMFSEGADDEYSDYYNKHTTNIKSFKKWWRKNYLTMTNKNSLYRTLYR
;
A
#
# COMPACT_ATOMS: atom_id res chain seq x y z
N THR A 1 35.54 4.01 15.44
CA THR A 1 35.09 4.86 14.32
C THR A 1 33.82 4.25 13.77
N GLU A 2 32.68 4.62 14.34
CA GLU A 2 31.38 4.19 13.83
C GLU A 2 31.12 4.91 12.50
N SER A 3 31.09 4.13 11.42
CA SER A 3 30.69 4.59 10.11
C SER A 3 29.19 4.89 10.18
N THR A 4 28.84 6.15 10.38
CA THR A 4 27.48 6.66 10.21
C THR A 4 27.15 6.56 8.72
N THR A 5 26.58 5.43 8.30
CA THR A 5 26.01 5.30 6.95
C THR A 5 24.90 6.32 6.83
N ASP A 6 25.18 7.36 6.06
CA ASP A 6 24.25 8.43 5.71
C ASP A 6 22.96 7.79 5.16
N PRO A 7 21.76 8.06 5.71
CA PRO A 7 20.53 7.38 5.28
C PRO A 7 20.22 7.57 3.78
N VAL A 8 20.79 8.62 3.17
CA VAL A 8 20.72 8.89 1.73
C VAL A 8 21.50 7.86 0.89
N SER A 9 22.56 7.25 1.42
CA SER A 9 23.38 6.22 0.73
C SER A 9 22.60 4.92 0.48
N LEU A 10 21.45 4.71 1.13
CA LEU A 10 20.56 3.56 0.89
C LEU A 10 19.58 3.78 -0.29
N LEU A 11 19.52 5.00 -0.83
CA LEU A 11 18.55 5.39 -1.86
C LEU A 11 19.04 5.20 -3.30
N VAL A 12 20.32 4.86 -3.47
CA VAL A 12 20.93 4.59 -4.79
C VAL A 12 21.77 3.33 -4.65
N SER A 13 21.55 2.33 -5.50
CA SER A 13 22.42 1.15 -5.53
C SER A 13 23.83 1.56 -5.97
N ASP A 14 24.84 0.76 -5.64
CA ASP A 14 26.23 0.96 -6.10
C ASP A 14 26.36 1.05 -7.65
N THR A 15 25.31 0.68 -8.39
CA THR A 15 25.22 0.74 -9.86
C THR A 15 24.51 1.99 -10.41
N GLY A 16 24.08 2.93 -9.56
CA GLY A 16 23.32 4.12 -9.98
C GLY A 16 21.85 3.85 -10.30
N LYS A 17 21.35 2.62 -10.09
CA LYS A 17 19.93 2.28 -10.25
C LYS A 17 19.15 2.59 -8.97
N THR A 18 17.94 3.15 -9.11
CA THR A 18 16.97 3.31 -8.02
C THR A 18 16.71 1.97 -7.35
N THR A 19 16.90 1.90 -6.03
CA THR A 19 16.60 0.73 -5.20
C THR A 19 15.10 0.59 -4.99
N PHE A 20 14.64 -0.59 -4.54
CA PHE A 20 13.25 -0.75 -4.10
C PHE A 20 12.91 0.26 -2.99
N ASP A 21 13.81 0.44 -2.03
CA ASP A 21 13.60 1.34 -0.89
C ASP A 21 13.44 2.79 -1.34
N ALA A 22 14.23 3.25 -2.33
CA ALA A 22 14.08 4.58 -2.91
C ALA A 22 12.77 4.74 -3.69
N ALA A 23 12.38 3.74 -4.48
CA ALA A 23 11.09 3.78 -5.20
C ALA A 23 9.90 3.77 -4.23
N TYR A 24 10.01 3.01 -3.14
CA TYR A 24 9.00 2.93 -2.09
C TYR A 24 8.82 4.29 -1.41
N LEU A 25 9.93 4.93 -1.00
CA LEU A 25 9.89 6.27 -0.40
C LEU A 25 9.37 7.32 -1.38
N ALA A 26 9.79 7.27 -2.65
CA ALA A 26 9.28 8.16 -3.69
C ALA A 26 7.76 8.03 -3.91
N ALA A 27 7.18 6.85 -3.70
CA ALA A 27 5.74 6.65 -3.74
C ALA A 27 5.04 7.06 -2.43
N LEU A 28 5.68 6.86 -1.28
CA LEU A 28 5.11 7.11 0.04
C LEU A 28 5.15 8.57 0.48
N GLU A 29 6.28 9.26 0.31
CA GLU A 29 6.45 10.64 0.79
C GLU A 29 5.37 11.59 0.26
N PRO A 30 5.03 11.59 -1.06
CA PRO A 30 3.93 12.42 -1.56
C PRO A 30 2.58 12.03 -0.93
N ALA A 31 2.34 10.74 -0.68
CA ALA A 31 1.12 10.25 -0.05
C ALA A 31 0.96 10.71 1.40
N LEU A 32 2.05 11.04 2.10
CA LEU A 32 2.06 11.54 3.48
C LEU A 32 1.99 13.08 3.59
N THR A 33 2.06 13.79 2.47
CA THR A 33 2.08 15.26 2.45
C THR A 33 0.87 15.84 3.19
N ASN A 34 1.14 16.75 4.14
CA ASN A 34 0.15 17.40 5.02
C ASN A 34 -0.62 16.48 5.97
N ARG A 35 -0.20 15.22 6.16
CA ARG A 35 -0.92 14.26 7.02
C ARG A 35 -0.20 13.90 8.34
N THR A 36 1.03 14.35 8.52
CA THR A 36 1.89 13.94 9.65
C THR A 36 1.43 14.46 11.01
N SER A 37 0.62 15.51 11.04
CA SER A 37 0.01 16.07 12.26
C SER A 37 -1.47 15.71 12.44
N GLU A 38 -2.07 14.99 11.50
CA GLU A 38 -3.48 14.59 11.59
C GLU A 38 -3.64 13.44 12.60
N ALA A 39 -4.72 13.46 13.38
CA ALA A 39 -5.08 12.32 14.22
C ALA A 39 -5.41 11.11 13.35
N PHE A 40 -5.11 9.91 13.84
CA PHE A 40 -5.41 8.68 13.12
C PHE A 40 -6.90 8.54 12.80
N SER A 41 -7.21 8.14 11.56
CA SER A 41 -8.53 7.67 11.12
C SER A 41 -8.37 6.66 9.98
N LEU A 42 -9.35 5.78 9.79
CA LEU A 42 -9.40 4.86 8.65
C LEU A 42 -9.47 5.62 7.34
N TYR A 43 -10.16 6.76 7.31
CA TYR A 43 -10.19 7.66 6.16
C TYR A 43 -8.79 8.10 5.75
N ILE A 44 -8.00 8.63 6.69
CA ILE A 44 -6.63 9.08 6.44
C ILE A 44 -5.76 7.91 5.99
N LEU A 45 -5.83 6.78 6.70
CA LEU A 45 -5.05 5.59 6.35
C LEU A 45 -5.40 5.07 4.95
N ASN A 46 -6.68 5.01 4.60
CA ASN A 46 -7.15 4.62 3.28
C ASN A 46 -6.64 5.57 2.19
N ASP A 47 -6.72 6.89 2.41
CA ASP A 47 -6.25 7.89 1.46
C ASP A 47 -4.72 7.79 1.22
N ILE A 48 -3.93 7.65 2.29
CA ILE A 48 -2.47 7.44 2.19
C ILE A 48 -2.17 6.18 1.37
N ARG A 49 -2.83 5.07 1.69
CA ARG A 49 -2.60 3.79 1.03
C ARG A 49 -3.04 3.81 -0.44
N LYS A 50 -4.11 4.54 -0.75
CA LYS A 50 -4.58 4.74 -2.13
C LYS A 50 -3.56 5.53 -2.94
N LYS A 51 -3.16 6.70 -2.44
CA LYS A 51 -2.14 7.55 -3.07
C LYS A 51 -0.82 6.83 -3.26
N PHE A 52 -0.38 6.04 -2.28
CA PHE A 52 0.81 5.21 -2.43
C PHE A 52 0.72 4.29 -3.66
N ILE A 53 -0.40 3.56 -3.83
CA ILE A 53 -0.58 2.66 -4.97
C ILE A 53 -0.65 3.41 -6.29
N GLU A 54 -1.30 4.58 -6.33
CA GLU A 54 -1.35 5.45 -7.50
C GLU A 54 0.07 5.93 -7.88
N ASN A 55 0.81 6.51 -6.93
CA ASN A 55 2.19 6.97 -7.14
C ASN A 55 3.14 5.83 -7.57
N TRP A 56 2.95 4.63 -7.00
CA TRP A 56 3.74 3.44 -7.35
C TRP A 56 3.52 3.01 -8.81
N GLN A 57 2.29 3.15 -9.32
CA GLN A 57 1.95 2.84 -10.70
C GLN A 57 2.42 3.94 -11.66
N GLU A 58 2.17 5.20 -11.33
CA GLU A 58 2.55 6.36 -12.15
C GLU A 58 4.06 6.46 -12.37
N SER A 59 4.86 6.05 -11.38
CA SER A 59 6.33 6.00 -11.49
C SER A 59 6.87 4.82 -12.31
N GLY A 60 6.01 3.87 -12.72
CA GLY A 60 6.42 2.62 -13.36
C GLY A 60 7.17 1.65 -12.42
N SER A 61 7.10 1.90 -11.11
CA SER A 61 7.79 1.08 -10.10
C SER A 61 7.23 -0.34 -10.04
N ASP A 62 5.96 -0.53 -10.40
CA ASP A 62 5.30 -1.83 -10.48
C ASP A 62 5.92 -2.78 -11.51
N SER A 63 6.35 -2.25 -12.64
CA SER A 63 7.03 -3.01 -13.70
C SER A 63 8.45 -3.37 -13.29
N LYS A 64 9.12 -2.47 -12.57
CA LYS A 64 10.50 -2.66 -12.10
C LYS A 64 10.60 -3.56 -10.88
N PHE A 65 9.60 -3.48 -10.00
CA PHE A 65 9.54 -4.17 -8.72
C PHE A 65 8.19 -4.89 -8.57
N PRO A 66 8.01 -6.02 -9.27
CA PRO A 66 6.77 -6.76 -9.22
C PRO A 66 6.50 -7.25 -7.80
N ASN A 67 5.46 -6.71 -7.17
CA ASN A 67 5.10 -7.00 -5.79
C ASN A 67 3.65 -7.47 -5.71
N ALA A 68 3.43 -8.73 -5.30
CA ALA A 68 2.10 -9.34 -5.28
C ALA A 68 1.07 -8.53 -4.48
N LEU A 69 1.49 -7.96 -3.34
CA LEU A 69 0.60 -7.18 -2.48
C LEU A 69 0.17 -5.89 -3.17
N PHE A 70 1.10 -5.15 -3.77
CA PHE A 70 0.78 -3.91 -4.48
C PHE A 70 -0.07 -4.17 -5.73
N THR A 71 0.22 -5.25 -6.47
CA THR A 71 -0.62 -5.70 -7.59
C THR A 71 -2.05 -6.02 -7.14
N PHE A 72 -2.19 -6.75 -6.02
CA PHE A 72 -3.50 -7.09 -5.48
C PHE A 72 -4.27 -5.88 -4.98
N GLN A 73 -3.57 -4.94 -4.33
CA GLN A 73 -4.13 -3.67 -3.88
C GLN A 73 -4.58 -2.79 -5.05
N LYS A 74 -3.79 -2.69 -6.12
CA LYS A 74 -4.17 -2.01 -7.35
C LYS A 74 -5.43 -2.63 -7.98
N ARG A 75 -5.50 -3.95 -8.05
CA ARG A 75 -6.69 -4.65 -8.52
C ARG A 75 -7.94 -4.31 -7.69
N MET A 76 -7.81 -4.30 -6.36
CA MET A 76 -8.92 -3.86 -5.50
C MET A 76 -9.30 -2.40 -5.74
N LEU A 77 -8.34 -1.53 -6.06
CA LEU A 77 -8.61 -0.14 -6.37
C LEU A 77 -9.41 -0.02 -7.66
N ASP A 78 -9.00 -0.73 -8.70
CA ASP A 78 -9.66 -0.75 -10.01
C ASP A 78 -11.08 -1.34 -9.97
N GLU A 79 -11.28 -2.34 -9.11
CA GLU A 79 -12.58 -2.99 -8.92
C GLU A 79 -13.46 -2.31 -7.86
N GLY A 80 -13.02 -1.19 -7.27
CA GLY A 80 -13.79 -0.41 -6.29
C GLY A 80 -13.90 -1.04 -4.90
N TYR A 81 -13.05 -2.01 -4.58
CA TYR A 81 -13.04 -2.73 -3.29
C TYR A 81 -11.96 -2.25 -2.32
N PHE A 82 -11.04 -1.38 -2.74
CA PHE A 82 -9.87 -1.00 -1.94
C PHE A 82 -10.23 -0.33 -0.62
N GLU A 83 -11.19 0.60 -0.64
CA GLU A 83 -11.65 1.27 0.58
C GLU A 83 -12.30 0.30 1.56
N LEU A 84 -13.22 -0.54 1.07
CA LEU A 84 -13.87 -1.59 1.86
C LEU A 84 -12.84 -2.54 2.49
N TYR A 85 -11.80 -2.89 1.73
CA TYR A 85 -10.69 -3.70 2.21
C TYR A 85 -9.92 -3.02 3.34
N ASN A 86 -9.53 -1.76 3.18
CA ASN A 86 -8.78 -1.03 4.21
C ASN A 86 -9.62 -0.84 5.49
N TYR A 87 -10.86 -0.40 5.37
CA TYR A 87 -11.76 -0.25 6.51
C TYR A 87 -11.99 -1.59 7.24
N TYR A 88 -12.12 -2.69 6.50
CA TYR A 88 -12.27 -4.01 7.12
C TYR A 88 -10.98 -4.49 7.81
N MET A 89 -9.84 -4.39 7.12
CA MET A 89 -8.53 -4.86 7.63
C MET A 89 -8.08 -4.12 8.87
N PHE A 90 -8.34 -2.81 8.96
CA PHE A 90 -7.88 -1.96 10.06
C PHE A 90 -9.00 -1.61 11.05
N SER A 91 -10.14 -2.31 10.99
CA SER A 91 -11.33 -2.01 11.80
C SER A 91 -11.03 -1.85 13.30
N GLU A 92 -10.24 -2.77 13.88
CA GLU A 92 -9.86 -2.74 15.31
C GLU A 92 -9.05 -1.50 15.73
N GLY A 93 -8.52 -0.73 14.78
CA GLY A 93 -7.81 0.52 15.05
C GLY A 93 -8.71 1.75 15.24
N ALA A 94 -9.99 1.66 14.84
CA ALA A 94 -10.96 2.74 14.92
C ALA A 94 -12.39 2.20 14.83
N ASP A 95 -12.80 1.45 15.86
CA ASP A 95 -14.06 0.73 15.91
C ASP A 95 -15.29 1.61 15.62
N ASP A 96 -15.33 2.82 16.17
CA ASP A 96 -16.45 3.76 15.98
C ASP A 96 -16.57 4.19 14.51
N GLU A 97 -15.45 4.56 13.88
CA GLU A 97 -15.43 4.94 12.46
C GLU A 97 -15.81 3.77 11.57
N TYR A 98 -15.31 2.57 11.88
CA TYR A 98 -15.67 1.36 11.14
C TYR A 98 -17.16 1.03 11.27
N SER A 99 -17.73 1.14 12.47
CA SER A 99 -19.15 0.91 12.73
C SER A 99 -20.03 1.84 11.90
N ASP A 100 -19.72 3.14 11.91
CA ASP A 100 -20.41 4.16 11.11
C ASP A 100 -20.29 3.88 9.60
N TYR A 101 -19.10 3.50 9.16
CA TYR A 101 -18.85 3.14 7.77
C TYR A 101 -19.64 1.89 7.35
N TYR A 102 -19.63 0.84 8.18
CA TYR A 102 -20.30 -0.43 7.93
C TYR A 102 -21.80 -0.23 7.73
N ASN A 103 -22.44 0.56 8.59
CA ASN A 103 -23.87 0.83 8.54
C ASN A 103 -24.29 1.52 7.23
N LYS A 104 -23.43 2.35 6.66
CA LYS A 104 -23.67 3.06 5.39
C LYS A 104 -23.38 2.19 4.15
N HIS A 105 -22.60 1.12 4.28
CA HIS A 105 -22.07 0.34 3.14
C HIS A 105 -22.42 -1.16 3.17
N THR A 106 -23.42 -1.57 3.96
CA THR A 106 -23.76 -3.00 4.20
C THR A 106 -23.89 -3.86 2.93
N THR A 107 -24.53 -3.34 1.87
CA THR A 107 -24.66 -4.04 0.58
C THR A 107 -23.32 -4.24 -0.12
N ASN A 108 -22.49 -3.19 -0.16
CA ASN A 108 -21.17 -3.23 -0.80
C ASN A 108 -20.22 -4.18 -0.07
N ILE A 109 -20.31 -4.24 1.27
CA ILE A 109 -19.52 -5.16 2.09
C ILE A 109 -19.87 -6.62 1.80
N LYS A 110 -21.15 -6.95 1.58
CA LYS A 110 -21.55 -8.30 1.16
C LYS A 110 -20.95 -8.67 -0.19
N SER A 111 -20.96 -7.74 -1.16
CA SER A 111 -20.33 -7.94 -2.47
C SER A 111 -18.83 -8.14 -2.34
N PHE A 112 -18.14 -7.27 -1.60
CA PHE A 112 -16.72 -7.37 -1.29
C PHE A 112 -16.35 -8.73 -0.68
N LYS A 113 -17.07 -9.17 0.36
CA LYS A 113 -16.82 -10.47 1.00
C LYS A 113 -17.02 -11.65 0.03
N LYS A 114 -17.94 -11.55 -0.94
CA LYS A 114 -18.13 -12.57 -1.98
C LYS A 114 -16.98 -12.55 -2.98
N TRP A 115 -16.54 -11.36 -3.38
CA TRP A 115 -15.41 -11.17 -4.28
C TRP A 115 -14.11 -11.68 -3.65
N TRP A 116 -13.81 -11.29 -2.42
CA TRP A 116 -12.60 -11.64 -1.68
C TRP A 116 -12.39 -13.16 -1.59
N ARG A 117 -13.46 -13.92 -1.27
CA ARG A 117 -13.42 -15.40 -1.17
C ARG A 117 -13.05 -16.11 -2.48
N LYS A 118 -13.10 -15.41 -3.60
CA LYS A 118 -12.76 -15.93 -4.93
C LYS A 118 -11.46 -15.34 -5.47
N ASN A 119 -10.93 -14.31 -4.83
CA ASN A 119 -9.84 -13.49 -5.34
C ASN A 119 -8.78 -13.35 -4.25
N TYR A 120 -8.10 -14.43 -3.94
CA TYR A 120 -7.00 -14.42 -2.98
C TYR A 120 -5.77 -13.74 -3.58
N LEU A 121 -4.94 -13.19 -2.70
CA LEU A 121 -3.59 -12.77 -3.03
C LEU A 121 -2.80 -13.99 -3.54
N THR A 122 -2.35 -13.93 -4.78
CA THR A 122 -1.52 -14.97 -5.39
C THR A 122 -0.06 -14.54 -5.39
N MET A 123 0.78 -15.33 -4.71
CA MET A 123 2.22 -15.10 -4.65
C MET A 123 2.97 -16.19 -5.41
N THR A 124 4.04 -15.79 -6.08
CA THR A 124 4.98 -16.66 -6.79
C THR A 124 6.41 -16.28 -6.37
N ASN A 125 7.40 -17.05 -6.79
CA ASN A 125 8.81 -16.68 -6.60
C ASN A 125 9.21 -15.37 -7.30
N LYS A 126 8.45 -14.90 -8.30
CA LYS A 126 8.76 -13.70 -9.09
C LYS A 126 8.18 -12.39 -8.53
N ASN A 127 7.19 -12.48 -7.64
CA ASN A 127 6.48 -11.32 -7.09
C ASN A 127 6.29 -11.43 -5.57
N SER A 128 7.12 -12.24 -4.91
CA SER A 128 7.03 -12.44 -3.47
C SER A 128 7.42 -11.16 -2.71
N LEU A 129 7.08 -11.12 -1.41
CA LEU A 129 7.18 -9.93 -0.56
C LEU A 129 8.56 -9.76 0.07
N TYR A 130 9.53 -10.62 -0.25
CA TYR A 130 10.85 -10.54 0.34
C TYR A 130 11.65 -9.40 -0.29
N ARG A 131 12.08 -8.44 0.53
CA ARG A 131 12.94 -7.32 0.11
C ARG A 131 14.20 -7.78 -0.63
N THR A 132 14.70 -8.98 -0.30
CA THR A 132 15.89 -9.59 -0.93
C THR A 132 15.67 -9.97 -2.39
N LEU A 133 14.44 -9.97 -2.91
CA LEU A 133 14.16 -10.23 -4.32
C LEU A 133 14.54 -9.06 -5.23
N TYR A 134 14.73 -7.86 -4.67
CA TYR A 134 14.98 -6.63 -5.41
C TYR A 134 16.40 -6.09 -5.24
N ARG A 135 17.33 -6.93 -4.77
CA ARG A 135 18.76 -6.60 -4.66
C ARG A 135 19.47 -6.69 -6.00
#